data_AF-A0A6C0KBT8-F1
#
_entry.id   AF-A0A6C0KBT8-F1
#
_cell.length_a   1.000
_cell.length_b   1.000
_cell.length_c   1.000
_cell.angle_alpha   90.00
_cell.angle_beta   90.00
_cell.angle_gamma   90.00
#
_symmetry.space_group_name_H-M   'P 1'
#
loop_
_entity.id
_entity.type
_entity.pdbx_description
1 polymer ?
#
loop_
_entity_poly.entity_id
_entity_poly.type
_entity_poly.pdbx_seq_one_letter_code
_entity_poly.pdbx_strand_id
1 'polypeptide(L)'
;MSGLNINPIDTSRDQYFDYGDYISRRHGDRYYNLGYAIYKGIVLPPNEVGAIQPTLALVGEAFTNFTVALLFKKADEDSKKKRDDLCDFFGPNGTIQQNLINQSYINTWISNARATFRNCKCL
;
A
#
# COMPACT_ATOMS: atom_id res chain seq x y z
N MET A 1 -45.06 17.47 9.83
CA MET A 1 -44.09 16.38 10.03
C MET A 1 -44.04 15.54 8.78
N SER A 2 -42.94 15.59 8.03
CA SER A 2 -42.52 14.65 6.98
C SER A 2 -41.14 15.14 6.56
N GLY A 3 -40.09 14.72 7.25
CA GLY A 3 -39.36 13.51 6.85
C GLY A 3 -38.11 13.95 6.08
N LEU A 4 -37.25 14.75 6.71
CA LEU A 4 -35.91 15.02 6.20
C LEU A 4 -35.20 13.66 6.11
N ASN A 5 -34.97 13.18 4.89
CA ASN A 5 -34.15 12.01 4.64
C ASN A 5 -32.69 12.43 4.85
N ILE A 6 -32.25 12.34 6.11
CA ILE A 6 -30.86 12.62 6.52
C ILE A 6 -30.02 11.38 6.24
N ASN A 7 -29.93 10.98 4.97
CA ASN A 7 -28.74 10.28 4.52
C ASN A 7 -27.93 11.35 3.77
N PRO A 8 -26.79 11.80 4.30
CA PRO A 8 -25.86 12.55 3.48
C PRO A 8 -25.52 11.61 2.31
N ILE A 9 -26.06 11.91 1.13
CA ILE A 9 -25.66 11.25 -0.10
C ILE A 9 -24.17 11.54 -0.18
N ASP A 10 -23.37 10.52 0.13
CA ASP A 10 -21.92 10.56 0.02
C ASP A 10 -21.62 10.76 -1.47
N THR A 11 -21.50 12.03 -1.87
CA THR A 11 -21.29 12.46 -3.26
C THR A 11 -19.95 11.97 -3.81
N SER A 12 -19.09 11.37 -2.98
CA SER A 12 -17.93 10.61 -3.47
C SER A 12 -18.35 9.39 -4.29
N ARG A 13 -19.57 8.86 -4.08
CA ARG A 13 -20.08 7.65 -4.74
C ARG A 13 -20.34 7.83 -6.24
N ASP A 14 -20.61 9.05 -6.70
CA ASP A 14 -20.94 9.36 -8.10
C ASP A 14 -19.71 9.30 -9.04
N GLN A 15 -18.51 9.10 -8.49
CA GLN A 15 -17.27 8.90 -9.25
C GLN A 15 -17.02 7.44 -9.67
N TYR A 16 -17.91 6.50 -9.30
CA TYR A 16 -17.70 5.06 -9.48
C TYR A 16 -18.76 4.43 -10.37
N PHE A 17 -18.33 3.53 -11.26
CA PHE A 17 -19.21 2.84 -12.21
C PHE A 17 -20.18 1.87 -11.53
N ASP A 18 -19.78 1.25 -10.41
CA ASP A 18 -20.63 0.40 -9.57
C ASP A 18 -20.13 0.32 -8.11
N TYR A 19 -20.93 -0.31 -7.23
CA TYR A 19 -20.60 -0.50 -5.81
C TYR A 19 -19.37 -1.40 -5.60
N GLY A 20 -19.10 -2.34 -6.50
CA GLY A 20 -17.93 -3.22 -6.43
C GLY A 20 -16.63 -2.48 -6.70
N ASP A 21 -16.63 -1.52 -7.63
CA ASP A 21 -15.50 -0.63 -7.90
C ASP A 21 -15.23 0.30 -6.71
N TYR A 22 -16.28 0.85 -6.10
CA TYR A 22 -16.16 1.67 -4.89
C TYR A 22 -15.48 0.90 -3.73
N ILE A 23 -15.96 -0.32 -3.44
CA ILE A 23 -15.40 -1.15 -2.37
C ILE A 23 -13.95 -1.55 -2.69
N SER A 24 -13.67 -1.94 -3.94
CA SER A 24 -12.33 -2.30 -4.38
C SER A 24 -11.33 -1.14 -4.21
N ARG A 25 -11.74 0.08 -4.57
CA ARG A 25 -10.90 1.27 -4.39
C ARG A 25 -10.68 1.60 -2.93
N ARG A 26 -11.73 1.57 -2.10
CA ARG A 26 -11.61 1.80 -0.65
C ARG A 26 -10.65 0.81 0.01
N HIS A 27 -10.66 -0.45 -0.41
CA HIS A 27 -9.67 -1.42 0.04
C HIS A 27 -8.27 -1.09 -0.47
N GLY A 28 -8.11 -0.75 -1.75
CA GLY A 28 -6.84 -0.31 -2.33
C GLY A 28 -6.23 0.86 -1.57
N ASP A 29 -7.01 1.92 -1.33
CA ASP A 29 -6.59 3.14 -0.62
C ASP A 29 -6.18 2.84 0.83
N ARG A 30 -6.87 1.91 1.50
CA ARG A 30 -6.47 1.45 2.84
C ARG A 30 -5.06 0.87 2.81
N TYR A 31 -4.78 -0.05 1.89
CA TYR A 31 -3.47 -0.69 1.79
C TYR A 31 -2.39 0.31 1.36
N TYR A 32 -2.71 1.22 0.44
CA TYR A 32 -1.82 2.32 0.10
C TYR A 32 -1.43 3.14 1.35
N ASN A 33 -2.41 3.57 2.15
CA ASN A 33 -2.18 4.40 3.33
C ASN A 33 -1.33 3.67 4.40
N LEU A 34 -1.58 2.37 4.60
CA LEU A 34 -0.77 1.54 5.51
C LEU A 34 0.67 1.42 5.03
N GLY A 35 0.89 1.16 3.74
CA GLY A 35 2.22 1.12 3.15
C GLY A 35 2.93 2.47 3.25
N TYR A 36 2.21 3.56 2.97
CA TYR A 36 2.76 4.91 2.99
C TYR A 36 3.16 5.38 4.39
N ALA A 37 2.39 5.02 5.41
CA ALA A 37 2.72 5.36 6.80
C ALA A 37 4.07 4.80 7.25
N ILE A 38 4.44 3.61 6.74
CA ILE A 38 5.73 2.98 7.00
C ILE A 38 6.79 3.58 6.07
N TYR A 39 6.52 3.63 4.77
CA TYR A 39 7.41 4.15 3.73
C TYR A 39 7.99 5.51 4.12
N LYS A 40 7.12 6.47 4.49
CA LYS A 40 7.54 7.84 4.80
C LYS A 40 8.50 7.95 5.99
N GLY A 41 8.61 6.93 6.84
CA GLY A 41 9.55 6.92 7.96
C GLY A 41 10.86 6.23 7.60
N ILE A 42 10.80 5.12 6.86
CA ILE A 42 11.99 4.31 6.54
C ILE A 42 12.85 4.88 5.41
N VAL A 43 12.30 5.75 4.56
CA VAL A 43 13.04 6.37 3.44
C VAL A 43 13.70 7.71 3.81
N LEU A 44 13.45 8.20 5.03
CA LEU A 44 14.08 9.43 5.49
C LEU A 44 15.53 9.17 5.90
N PRO A 45 16.42 10.17 5.73
CA PRO A 45 17.73 10.14 6.34
C PRO A 45 17.64 9.94 7.86
N PRO A 46 18.56 9.18 8.50
CA PRO A 46 18.49 8.87 9.93
C PRO A 46 18.39 10.07 10.87
N ASN A 47 18.80 11.25 10.38
CA ASN A 47 18.93 12.49 11.12
C ASN A 47 17.63 13.31 11.08
N GLU A 48 16.65 12.92 10.28
CA GLU A 48 15.40 13.66 10.11
C GLU A 48 14.34 13.26 11.14
N VAL A 49 13.52 14.23 11.55
CA VAL A 49 12.41 13.99 12.48
C VAL A 49 11.39 13.06 11.82
N GLY A 50 11.10 11.94 12.48
CA GLY A 50 10.19 10.92 11.96
C GLY A 50 10.89 9.81 11.17
N ALA A 51 12.22 9.83 11.08
CA ALA A 51 12.99 8.71 10.56
C ALA A 51 12.80 7.46 11.43
N ILE A 52 12.60 6.32 10.77
CA ILE A 52 12.45 5.01 11.39
C ILE A 52 13.58 4.14 10.86
N GLN A 53 14.30 3.45 11.75
CA GLN A 53 15.35 2.52 11.34
C GLN A 53 14.75 1.44 10.41
N PRO A 54 15.21 1.34 9.16
CA PRO A 54 14.70 0.33 8.24
C PRO A 54 15.05 -1.08 8.76
N THR A 55 14.04 -1.93 8.85
CA THR A 55 14.19 -3.36 9.15
C THR A 55 13.55 -4.18 8.04
N LEU A 56 13.98 -5.43 7.86
CA LEU A 56 13.40 -6.33 6.88
C LEU A 56 11.88 -6.46 7.04
N ALA A 57 11.39 -6.47 8.28
CA ALA A 57 9.96 -6.56 8.59
C ALA A 57 9.19 -5.32 8.11
N LEU A 58 9.68 -4.12 8.42
CA LEU A 58 9.03 -2.87 8.02
C LEU A 58 9.04 -2.68 6.50
N VAL A 59 10.18 -2.95 5.84
CA VAL A 59 10.28 -2.89 4.38
C VAL A 59 9.32 -3.89 3.75
N GLY A 60 9.28 -5.11 4.28
CA GLY A 60 8.38 -6.16 3.80
C GLY A 60 6.90 -5.85 3.99
N GLU A 61 6.53 -5.25 5.10
CA GLU A 61 5.16 -4.81 5.37
C GLU A 61 4.74 -3.70 4.40
N ALA A 62 5.58 -2.67 4.22
CA ALA A 62 5.33 -1.60 3.25
C ALA A 62 5.20 -2.14 1.82
N PHE A 63 6.13 -3.01 1.40
CA PHE A 63 6.12 -3.63 0.08
C PHE A 63 4.87 -4.47 -0.15
N THR A 64 4.47 -5.28 0.85
CA THR A 64 3.27 -6.11 0.80
C THR A 64 2.04 -5.21 0.64
N ASN A 65 1.92 -4.16 1.44
CA ASN A 65 0.80 -3.22 1.40
C ASN A 65 0.66 -2.54 0.03
N PHE A 66 1.74 -1.98 -0.54
CA PHE A 66 1.67 -1.40 -1.90
C PHE A 66 1.34 -2.46 -2.97
N THR A 67 1.83 -3.68 -2.80
CA THR A 67 1.49 -4.78 -3.71
C THR A 67 0.00 -5.15 -3.62
N VAL A 68 -0.59 -5.17 -2.43
CA VAL A 68 -2.04 -5.39 -2.26
C VAL A 68 -2.83 -4.23 -2.88
N ALA A 69 -2.41 -2.98 -2.66
CA ALA A 69 -3.05 -1.81 -3.28
C ALA A 69 -3.10 -1.93 -4.82
N LEU A 70 -1.98 -2.33 -5.44
CA LEU A 70 -1.89 -2.59 -6.88
C LEU A 70 -2.76 -3.75 -7.36
N LEU A 71 -3.04 -4.75 -6.52
CA LEU A 71 -3.95 -5.84 -6.87
C LEU A 71 -5.42 -5.37 -6.93
N PHE A 72 -5.80 -4.39 -6.10
CA PHE A 72 -7.09 -3.71 -6.19
C PHE A 72 -7.14 -2.69 -7.34
N LYS A 73 -6.05 -1.93 -7.56
CA LYS A 73 -5.95 -0.90 -8.59
C LYS A 73 -4.63 -0.99 -9.34
N LYS A 74 -4.60 -1.79 -10.41
CA LYS A 74 -3.37 -2.04 -11.20
C LYS A 74 -2.77 -0.79 -11.84
N ALA A 75 -3.59 0.20 -12.12
CA ALA A 75 -3.19 1.47 -12.73
C ALA A 75 -2.75 2.52 -11.69
N ASP A 76 -2.58 2.15 -10.42
CA ASP A 76 -2.05 3.06 -9.41
C ASP A 76 -0.54 3.25 -9.56
N GLU A 77 -0.15 4.27 -10.32
CA GLU A 77 1.25 4.60 -10.57
C GLU A 77 2.02 4.94 -9.30
N ASP A 78 1.34 5.51 -8.30
CA ASP A 78 2.00 5.98 -7.10
C ASP A 78 2.33 4.81 -6.15
N SER A 79 1.40 3.86 -5.97
CA SER A 79 1.72 2.58 -5.30
C SER A 79 2.86 1.85 -6.01
N LYS A 80 2.86 1.83 -7.34
CA LYS A 80 3.92 1.17 -8.13
C LYS A 80 5.27 1.82 -7.87
N LYS A 81 5.35 3.15 -7.99
CA LYS A 81 6.57 3.90 -7.76
C LYS A 81 7.11 3.67 -6.34
N LYS A 82 6.28 3.82 -5.32
CA LYS A 82 6.71 3.62 -3.92
C LYS A 82 7.17 2.20 -3.64
N ARG A 83 6.54 1.19 -4.24
CA ARG A 83 7.01 -0.20 -4.14
C ARG A 83 8.37 -0.39 -4.81
N ASP A 84 8.55 0.18 -5.99
CA ASP A 84 9.80 0.07 -6.76
C ASP A 84 10.94 0.85 -6.06
N ASP A 85 10.64 2.02 -5.47
CA ASP A 85 11.57 2.78 -4.62
C ASP A 85 12.11 1.93 -3.46
N LEU A 86 11.30 1.07 -2.83
CA LEU A 86 11.78 0.18 -1.77
C LEU A 86 12.85 -0.80 -2.28
N CYS A 87 12.77 -1.24 -3.54
CA CYS A 87 13.82 -2.03 -4.16
C CYS A 87 15.08 -1.21 -4.42
N ASP A 88 14.92 0.03 -4.87
CA ASP A 88 16.03 0.93 -5.17
C ASP A 88 16.75 1.42 -3.90
N PHE A 89 16.05 1.51 -2.77
CA PHE A 89 16.61 1.95 -1.50
C PHE A 89 17.24 0.83 -0.68
N PHE A 90 16.66 -0.37 -0.73
CA PHE A 90 17.00 -1.46 0.19
C PHE A 90 17.49 -2.75 -0.48
N GLY A 91 17.46 -2.81 -1.82
CA GLY A 91 17.91 -3.96 -2.60
C GLY A 91 19.44 -4.12 -2.63
N PRO A 92 19.96 -5.00 -3.49
CA PRO A 92 21.40 -5.26 -3.59
C PRO A 92 22.23 -4.01 -3.88
N ASN A 93 21.68 -3.08 -4.65
CA ASN A 93 22.28 -1.79 -4.99
C ASN A 93 21.60 -0.61 -4.26
N GLY A 94 21.04 -0.88 -3.07
CA GLY A 94 20.27 0.08 -2.28
C GLY A 94 21.01 1.39 -1.99
N THR A 95 20.31 2.53 -2.10
CA THR A 95 20.91 3.85 -1.78
C THR A 95 20.83 4.21 -0.29
N ILE A 96 19.93 3.61 0.49
CA ILE A 96 19.78 3.86 1.94
C ILE A 96 20.48 2.77 2.73
N GLN A 97 20.12 1.50 2.46
CA GLN A 97 20.76 0.36 3.10
C GLN A 97 20.86 -0.80 2.12
N GLN A 98 22.07 -1.06 1.64
CA GLN A 98 22.34 -2.15 0.71
C GLN A 98 22.06 -3.52 1.31
N ASN A 99 21.57 -4.43 0.46
CA ASN A 99 21.37 -5.85 0.77
C ASN A 99 20.41 -6.13 1.94
N LEU A 100 19.57 -5.16 2.32
CA LEU A 100 18.54 -5.40 3.32
C LEU A 100 17.45 -6.35 2.76
N ILE A 101 17.14 -6.22 1.47
CA ILE A 101 16.18 -7.09 0.77
C ILE A 101 16.82 -7.78 -0.44
N ASN A 102 16.26 -8.91 -0.84
CA ASN A 102 16.69 -9.67 -2.01
C ASN A 102 15.47 -10.28 -2.73
N GLN A 103 15.70 -10.93 -3.86
CA GLN A 103 14.62 -11.50 -4.67
C GLN A 103 13.79 -12.56 -3.94
N SER A 104 14.40 -13.32 -3.02
CA SER A 104 13.69 -14.32 -2.23
C SER A 104 12.65 -13.66 -1.33
N TYR A 105 13.02 -12.58 -0.64
CA TYR A 105 12.07 -11.81 0.18
C TYR A 105 10.96 -11.18 -0.66
N ILE A 106 11.31 -10.59 -1.81
CA ILE A 106 10.33 -10.00 -2.74
C ILE A 106 9.30 -11.05 -3.17
N ASN A 107 9.75 -12.25 -3.54
CA ASN A 107 8.86 -13.34 -3.95
C ASN A 107 7.91 -13.75 -2.82
N THR A 108 8.41 -13.84 -1.58
CA THR A 108 7.60 -14.12 -0.39
C THR A 108 6.55 -13.03 -0.16
N TRP A 109 6.91 -11.75 -0.24
CA TRP A 109 5.98 -10.65 -0.02
C TRP A 109 4.92 -10.53 -1.11
N ILE A 110 5.26 -10.81 -2.37
CA ILE A 110 4.27 -10.91 -3.45
C ILE A 110 3.28 -12.05 -3.18
N SER A 111 3.77 -13.21 -2.71
CA SER A 111 2.91 -14.33 -2.35
C SER A 111 1.95 -13.96 -1.21
N ASN A 112 2.46 -13.30 -0.17
CA ASN A 112 1.66 -12.80 0.96
C ASN A 112 0.61 -11.78 0.51
N ALA A 113 0.99 -10.83 -0.35
CA ALA A 113 0.05 -9.85 -0.89
C ALA A 113 -1.09 -10.51 -1.67
N ARG A 114 -0.79 -11.52 -2.49
CA ARG A 114 -1.82 -12.30 -3.20
C ARG A 114 -2.73 -13.07 -2.25
N ALA A 115 -2.19 -13.63 -1.16
CA ALA A 115 -2.98 -14.30 -0.14
C ALA A 115 -3.93 -13.30 0.56
N THR A 116 -3.41 -12.16 1.00
CA THR A 116 -4.19 -11.08 1.60
C THR A 116 -5.30 -10.59 0.67
N PHE A 117 -5.00 -10.33 -0.59
CA PHE A 117 -5.98 -9.91 -1.59
C PHE A 117 -7.11 -10.93 -1.79
N ARG A 118 -6.79 -12.23 -1.84
CA ARG A 118 -7.81 -13.30 -1.95
C ARG A 118 -8.71 -13.33 -0.72
N ASN A 119 -8.14 -13.24 0.48
CA ASN A 119 -8.90 -13.26 1.73
C ASN A 119 -9.79 -12.02 1.89
N CYS A 120 -9.41 -10.88 1.33
CA CYS A 120 -10.27 -9.69 1.33
C CYS A 120 -11.49 -9.77 0.41
N LYS A 121 -11.54 -10.72 -0.53
CA LYS A 121 -12.70 -10.92 -1.42
C LYS A 121 -13.73 -11.90 -0.88
N CYS A 122 -13.47 -12.51 0.27
CA CYS A 122 -14.39 -13.42 0.94
C CYS A 122 -15.10 -12.71 2.10
N LEU A 123 -16.02 -11.80 1.78
CA LEU A 123 -17.07 -11.30 2.70
C LEU A 123 -18.35 -11.06 1.90
#